data_AF-A0A432T916-F1
#
_entry.id   AF-A0A432T916-F1
#
_cell.length_a   1.000
_cell.length_b   1.000
_cell.length_c   1.000
_cell.angle_alpha   90.00
_cell.angle_beta   90.00
_cell.angle_gamma   90.00
#
_symmetry.space_group_name_H-M   'P 1'
#
loop_
_entity.id
_entity.type
_entity.pdbx_description
1 polymer ?
#
loop_
_entity_poly.entity_id
_entity_poly.type
_entity_poly.pdbx_seq_one_letter_code
_entity_poly.pdbx_strand_id
1 'polypeptide(L)'
;MAFDTTEQQIVDFFIASYGRVPAQSGLDFFRTQIDSHTISSDDVINYMMSNEEAMNRYASIDSLEEKVNIVFNNVLGRDVASQEGMVFWSSKFNDKSYTMATLVKDVIDIAKTATDSSIDAQTLINKSMVAEYFLEHVPVDNQAGKQIYLDSITADSSSVLTVEKEIDNMATSSGSKSYVNDALGELSNAQSEGVSALDSGTHWNQKEITYSFNQSIPDSYRSETDEELTQNWAPLTTEQKNASISIIEEISHLLDIKLTKVEDGGDIRFNIVDMDEGTSGFAFYPSPDYGGDLFLSQAFNTDPKNYGLHQGEDGWTTITHELGHALGLKHPFDGEITLPSNLDNTNHTIMSYTYEEDRVVEFTVETSSIHASVTSINPSLYSLYDVSALQSIYGVNRSYHTEDNVYTTAYDDYNIQTIWDAGGKDTIDLSSNQGSTTIDLHGGTL
;
A
#
# COMPACT_ATOMS: atom_id res chain seq x y z
N MET A 1 -30.28 -1.67 11.76
CA MET A 1 -31.25 -0.64 12.22
C MET A 1 -32.03 -0.25 10.99
N ALA A 2 -33.37 -0.37 10.97
CA ALA A 2 -34.17 -0.11 9.76
C ALA A 2 -33.85 1.25 9.14
N PHE A 3 -33.58 1.27 7.83
CA PHE A 3 -33.35 2.53 7.10
C PHE A 3 -34.48 3.52 7.34
N ASP A 4 -34.10 4.79 7.53
CA ASP A 4 -35.07 5.87 7.40
C ASP A 4 -35.45 6.11 5.92
N THR A 5 -36.47 6.94 5.71
CA THR A 5 -36.98 7.23 4.36
C THR A 5 -35.90 7.81 3.42
N THR A 6 -34.96 8.58 3.95
CA THR A 6 -33.88 9.21 3.17
C THR A 6 -32.82 8.19 2.80
N GLU A 7 -32.37 7.37 3.75
CA GLU A 7 -31.42 6.28 3.53
C GLU A 7 -31.97 5.28 2.49
N GLN A 8 -33.23 4.90 2.65
CA GLN A 8 -33.91 4.01 1.70
C GLN A 8 -33.90 4.58 0.28
N GLN A 9 -34.16 5.88 0.13
CA GLN A 9 -34.17 6.53 -1.17
C GLN A 9 -32.78 6.57 -1.81
N ILE A 10 -31.73 6.87 -1.04
CA ILE A 10 -30.34 6.86 -1.53
C ILE A 10 -29.96 5.45 -1.97
N VAL A 11 -30.25 4.43 -1.16
CA VAL A 11 -29.97 3.03 -1.47
C VAL A 11 -30.67 2.60 -2.75
N ASP A 12 -31.95 2.94 -2.92
CA ASP A 12 -32.70 2.60 -4.14
C ASP A 12 -32.05 3.24 -5.39
N PHE A 13 -31.49 4.45 -5.28
CA PHE A 13 -30.75 5.07 -6.38
C PHE A 13 -29.46 4.33 -6.71
N PHE A 14 -28.72 3.85 -5.70
CA PHE A 14 -27.51 3.03 -5.92
C PHE A 14 -27.84 1.70 -6.59
N ILE A 15 -28.90 1.04 -6.12
CA ILE A 15 -29.42 -0.19 -6.70
C ILE A 15 -29.78 0.07 -8.17
N ALA A 16 -30.63 1.04 -8.45
CA ALA A 16 -31.15 1.28 -9.79
C ALA A 16 -30.06 1.74 -10.79
N SER A 17 -29.12 2.57 -10.34
CA SER A 17 -28.08 3.14 -11.21
C SER A 17 -26.91 2.19 -11.42
N TYR A 18 -26.53 1.44 -10.39
CA TYR A 18 -25.25 0.71 -10.40
C TYR A 18 -25.40 -0.79 -10.07
N GLY A 19 -26.60 -1.27 -9.76
CA GLY A 19 -26.87 -2.69 -9.48
C GLY A 19 -26.19 -3.19 -8.20
N ARG A 20 -25.92 -2.28 -7.26
CA ARG A 20 -24.94 -2.54 -6.19
C ARG A 20 -25.30 -1.78 -4.89
N VAL A 21 -24.82 -2.30 -3.76
CA VAL A 21 -24.97 -1.65 -2.44
C VAL A 21 -24.00 -0.46 -2.31
N PRO A 22 -24.41 0.72 -1.77
CA PRO A 22 -23.47 1.80 -1.47
C PRO A 22 -22.49 1.39 -0.35
N ALA A 23 -21.26 1.92 -0.39
CA ALA A 23 -20.42 1.93 0.80
C ALA A 23 -20.98 2.94 1.82
N GLN A 24 -20.72 2.74 3.13
CA GLN A 24 -21.18 3.65 4.19
C GLN A 24 -20.79 5.10 3.91
N SER A 25 -19.57 5.35 3.44
CA SER A 25 -19.09 6.71 3.11
C SER A 25 -19.92 7.39 2.02
N GLY A 26 -20.40 6.63 1.02
CA GLY A 26 -21.27 7.14 -0.03
C GLY A 26 -22.67 7.47 0.50
N LEU A 27 -23.21 6.62 1.37
CA LEU A 27 -24.49 6.87 2.04
C LEU A 27 -24.41 8.12 2.93
N ASP A 28 -23.37 8.22 3.75
CA ASP A 28 -23.13 9.34 4.67
C ASP A 28 -22.90 10.65 3.92
N PHE A 29 -22.19 10.61 2.79
CA PHE A 29 -21.97 11.77 1.92
C PHE A 29 -23.30 12.36 1.48
N PHE A 30 -24.17 11.57 0.84
CA PHE A 30 -25.45 12.09 0.34
C PHE A 30 -26.39 12.50 1.47
N ARG A 31 -26.41 11.74 2.58
CA ARG A 31 -27.20 12.10 3.76
C ARG A 31 -26.79 13.47 4.30
N THR A 32 -25.49 13.70 4.45
CA THR A 32 -24.94 14.99 4.91
C THR A 32 -25.36 16.13 4.00
N GLN A 33 -25.32 15.95 2.68
CA GLN A 33 -25.71 16.99 1.72
C GLN A 33 -27.22 17.31 1.74
N ILE A 34 -28.06 16.30 2.02
CA ILE A 34 -29.52 16.49 2.19
C ILE A 34 -29.80 17.19 3.51
N ASP A 35 -29.20 16.75 4.61
CA ASP A 35 -29.40 17.33 5.94
C ASP A 35 -28.91 18.78 6.01
N SER A 36 -27.82 19.10 5.30
CA SER A 36 -27.31 20.47 5.14
C SER A 36 -28.14 21.32 4.17
N HIS A 37 -29.21 20.78 3.58
CA HIS A 37 -30.05 21.43 2.56
C HIS A 37 -29.25 21.93 1.34
N THR A 38 -28.13 21.29 1.04
CA THR A 38 -27.26 21.64 -0.10
C THR A 38 -27.81 21.07 -1.40
N ILE A 39 -28.37 19.86 -1.34
CA ILE A 39 -29.09 19.22 -2.43
C ILE A 39 -30.43 18.67 -1.91
N SER A 40 -31.44 18.57 -2.76
CA SER A 40 -32.65 17.81 -2.41
C SER A 40 -32.41 16.30 -2.58
N SER A 41 -33.27 15.46 -1.98
CA SER A 41 -33.23 14.02 -2.24
C SER A 41 -33.37 13.68 -3.72
N ASP A 42 -34.08 14.53 -4.49
CA ASP A 42 -34.26 14.36 -5.93
C ASP A 42 -33.03 14.76 -6.75
N ASP A 43 -32.13 15.57 -6.19
CA ASP A 43 -30.89 15.98 -6.86
C ASP A 43 -29.78 14.92 -6.74
N VAL A 44 -29.88 14.01 -5.77
CA VAL A 44 -28.93 12.90 -5.58
C VAL A 44 -28.75 12.10 -6.86
N ILE A 45 -29.84 11.70 -7.51
CA ILE A 45 -29.76 10.90 -8.73
C ILE A 45 -29.12 11.68 -9.89
N ASN A 46 -29.34 12.99 -9.97
CA ASN A 46 -28.70 13.83 -10.99
C ASN A 46 -27.18 13.86 -10.76
N TYR A 47 -26.75 13.98 -9.51
CA TYR A 47 -25.35 13.90 -9.14
C TYR A 47 -24.74 12.54 -9.51
N MET A 48 -25.39 11.45 -9.10
CA MET A 48 -24.96 10.08 -9.41
C MET A 48 -24.85 9.85 -10.91
N MET A 49 -25.84 10.26 -11.70
CA MET A 49 -25.83 10.06 -13.15
C MET A 49 -24.86 10.97 -13.91
N SER A 50 -24.23 11.93 -13.23
CA SER A 50 -23.21 12.83 -13.78
C SER A 50 -21.78 12.47 -13.39
N ASN A 51 -21.60 11.47 -12.51
CA ASN A 51 -20.27 11.07 -12.05
C ASN A 51 -19.55 10.13 -13.03
N GLU A 52 -18.27 9.89 -12.76
CA GLU A 52 -17.42 9.03 -13.59
C GLU A 52 -17.93 7.59 -13.67
N GLU A 53 -18.47 7.04 -12.57
CA GLU A 53 -19.01 5.68 -12.55
C GLU A 53 -20.19 5.51 -13.51
N ALA A 54 -21.15 6.44 -13.49
CA ALA A 54 -22.28 6.45 -14.41
C ALA A 54 -21.82 6.67 -15.86
N MET A 55 -20.83 7.54 -16.09
CA MET A 55 -20.25 7.72 -17.41
C MET A 55 -19.64 6.43 -17.95
N ASN A 56 -18.85 5.73 -17.15
CA ASN A 56 -18.24 4.45 -17.57
C ASN A 56 -19.28 3.37 -17.86
N ARG A 57 -20.38 3.37 -17.12
CA ARG A 57 -21.45 2.35 -17.24
C ARG A 57 -22.42 2.62 -18.39
N TYR A 58 -22.72 3.88 -18.69
CA TYR A 58 -23.77 4.24 -19.66
C TYR A 58 -23.27 4.98 -20.90
N ALA A 59 -22.11 5.64 -20.88
CA ALA A 59 -21.69 6.51 -21.99
C ALA A 59 -21.25 5.72 -23.23
N SER A 60 -20.70 4.51 -23.07
CA SER A 60 -20.26 3.64 -24.16
C SER A 60 -21.41 2.86 -24.83
N ILE A 61 -22.61 2.89 -24.24
CA ILE A 61 -23.78 2.17 -24.74
C ILE A 61 -24.54 3.07 -25.71
N ASP A 62 -24.64 2.67 -26.99
CA ASP A 62 -25.40 3.44 -27.98
C ASP A 62 -26.90 3.13 -27.95
N SER A 63 -27.26 1.91 -27.52
CA SER A 63 -28.64 1.44 -27.53
C SER A 63 -29.42 1.98 -26.33
N LEU A 64 -30.50 2.72 -26.58
CA LEU A 64 -31.44 3.12 -25.53
C LEU A 64 -32.07 1.90 -24.86
N GLU A 65 -32.36 0.84 -25.63
CA GLU A 65 -32.92 -0.41 -25.10
C GLU A 65 -32.00 -1.04 -24.08
N GLU A 66 -30.70 -1.09 -24.36
CA GLU A 66 -29.71 -1.65 -23.45
C GLU A 66 -29.59 -0.82 -22.16
N LYS A 67 -29.59 0.52 -22.26
CA LYS A 67 -29.61 1.41 -21.08
C LYS A 67 -30.85 1.20 -20.21
N VAL A 68 -32.02 1.08 -20.84
CA VAL A 68 -33.28 0.83 -20.13
C VAL A 68 -33.26 -0.54 -19.48
N ASN A 69 -32.81 -1.58 -20.18
CA ASN A 69 -32.70 -2.93 -19.65
C ASN A 69 -31.71 -3.01 -18.47
N ILE A 70 -30.61 -2.24 -18.46
CA ILE A 70 -29.73 -2.17 -17.28
C ILE A 70 -30.49 -1.69 -16.04
N VAL A 71 -31.21 -0.58 -16.14
CA VAL A 71 -32.00 -0.03 -15.02
C VAL A 71 -33.10 -1.01 -14.60
N PHE A 72 -33.75 -1.65 -15.58
CA PHE A 72 -34.79 -2.66 -15.33
C PHE A 72 -34.25 -3.90 -14.63
N ASN A 73 -33.10 -4.45 -15.03
CA ASN A 73 -32.50 -5.59 -14.33
C ASN A 73 -32.02 -5.20 -12.93
N ASN A 74 -31.41 -4.02 -12.81
CA ASN A 74 -30.97 -3.48 -11.52
C ASN A 74 -32.12 -3.36 -10.51
N VAL A 75 -33.29 -2.90 -10.92
CA VAL A 75 -34.45 -2.70 -10.01
C VAL A 75 -35.32 -3.96 -9.92
N LEU A 76 -35.63 -4.58 -11.06
CA LEU A 76 -36.69 -5.60 -11.20
C LEU A 76 -36.17 -7.02 -11.46
N GLY A 77 -34.89 -7.17 -11.80
CA GLY A 77 -34.28 -8.47 -12.13
C GLY A 77 -34.77 -9.07 -13.46
N ARG A 78 -35.24 -8.23 -14.38
CA ARG A 78 -35.72 -8.63 -15.70
C ARG A 78 -35.57 -7.50 -16.71
N ASP A 79 -35.52 -7.83 -17.99
CA ASP A 79 -35.61 -6.86 -19.09
C ASP A 79 -37.01 -6.24 -19.21
N VAL A 80 -37.13 -5.21 -20.07
CA VAL A 80 -38.43 -4.70 -20.53
C VAL A 80 -39.11 -5.78 -21.37
N ALA A 81 -40.07 -6.47 -20.76
CA ALA A 81 -40.65 -7.71 -21.26
C ALA A 81 -41.44 -7.61 -22.59
N SER A 82 -41.72 -6.42 -23.13
CA SER A 82 -42.54 -6.26 -24.33
C SER A 82 -42.07 -5.14 -25.28
N GLN A 83 -42.31 -5.36 -26.58
CA GLN A 83 -42.11 -4.35 -27.62
C GLN A 83 -42.92 -3.07 -27.32
N GLU A 84 -44.10 -3.21 -26.72
CA GLU A 84 -44.95 -2.09 -26.30
C GLU A 84 -44.32 -1.28 -25.15
N GLY A 85 -43.67 -1.96 -24.20
CA GLY A 85 -42.92 -1.31 -23.12
C GLY A 85 -41.72 -0.51 -23.65
N MET A 86 -40.99 -1.06 -24.64
CA MET A 86 -39.89 -0.33 -25.28
C MET A 86 -40.37 0.86 -26.12
N VAL A 87 -41.53 0.76 -26.76
CA VAL A 87 -42.16 1.91 -27.43
C VAL A 87 -42.52 3.01 -26.43
N PHE A 88 -43.05 2.64 -25.26
CA PHE A 88 -43.34 3.60 -24.18
C PHE A 88 -42.08 4.35 -23.73
N TRP A 89 -41.00 3.65 -23.38
CA TRP A 89 -39.76 4.30 -22.94
C TRP A 89 -39.12 5.14 -24.04
N SER A 90 -39.07 4.63 -25.26
CA SER A 90 -38.57 5.41 -26.41
C SER A 90 -39.37 6.70 -26.61
N SER A 91 -40.69 6.67 -26.38
CA SER A 91 -41.53 7.86 -26.49
C SER A 91 -41.21 8.92 -25.43
N LYS A 92 -40.80 8.52 -24.22
CA LYS A 92 -40.38 9.44 -23.15
C LYS A 92 -39.09 10.17 -23.50
N PHE A 93 -38.11 9.45 -24.04
CA PHE A 93 -36.83 10.02 -24.48
C PHE A 93 -36.92 10.93 -25.72
N ASN A 94 -38.06 10.94 -26.43
CA ASN A 94 -38.30 11.95 -27.47
C ASN A 94 -38.47 13.36 -26.88
N ASP A 95 -38.87 13.45 -25.60
CA ASP A 95 -38.77 14.69 -24.84
C ASP A 95 -37.34 14.88 -24.35
N LYS A 96 -36.67 15.93 -24.83
CA LYS A 96 -35.27 16.23 -24.49
C LYS A 96 -35.05 16.56 -23.01
N SER A 97 -36.13 16.81 -22.25
CA SER A 97 -36.06 16.97 -20.79
C SER A 97 -36.01 15.65 -20.03
N TYR A 98 -36.33 14.52 -20.69
CA TYR A 98 -36.28 13.20 -20.10
C TYR A 98 -34.84 12.67 -20.11
N THR A 99 -34.31 12.36 -18.92
CA THR A 99 -32.92 11.96 -18.74
C THR A 99 -32.81 10.55 -18.18
N MET A 100 -31.60 10.00 -18.14
CA MET A 100 -31.34 8.74 -17.43
C MET A 100 -31.67 8.83 -15.93
N ALA A 101 -31.48 10.00 -15.29
CA ALA A 101 -31.90 10.21 -13.91
C ALA A 101 -33.43 10.13 -13.76
N THR A 102 -34.18 10.68 -14.72
CA THR A 102 -35.64 10.55 -14.76
C THR A 102 -36.07 9.11 -14.98
N LEU A 103 -35.38 8.36 -15.86
CA LEU A 103 -35.61 6.93 -16.06
C LEU A 103 -35.44 6.13 -14.77
N VAL A 104 -34.33 6.33 -14.05
CA VAL A 104 -34.09 5.64 -12.78
C VAL A 104 -35.23 5.88 -11.79
N LYS A 105 -35.65 7.15 -11.65
CA LYS A 105 -36.79 7.51 -10.78
C LYS A 105 -38.08 6.83 -11.21
N ASP A 106 -38.46 6.94 -12.48
CA ASP A 106 -39.69 6.35 -13.00
C ASP A 106 -39.71 4.83 -12.81
N VAL A 107 -38.59 4.11 -12.99
CA VAL A 107 -38.51 2.66 -12.79
C VAL A 107 -38.64 2.27 -11.31
N ILE A 108 -38.02 3.03 -10.40
CA ILE A 108 -38.19 2.83 -8.95
C ILE A 108 -39.66 3.06 -8.57
N ASP A 109 -40.28 4.14 -9.07
CA ASP A 109 -41.67 4.47 -8.79
C ASP A 109 -42.61 3.40 -9.34
N ILE A 110 -42.35 2.86 -10.52
CA ILE A 110 -43.08 1.70 -11.08
C ILE A 110 -42.98 0.49 -10.15
N ALA A 111 -41.78 0.16 -9.67
CA ALA A 111 -41.58 -0.94 -8.73
C ALA A 111 -42.38 -0.74 -7.44
N LYS A 112 -42.38 0.48 -6.89
CA LYS A 112 -43.03 0.83 -5.62
C LYS A 112 -44.55 1.00 -5.70
N THR A 113 -45.07 1.47 -6.83
CA THR A 113 -46.51 1.72 -7.01
C THR A 113 -47.32 0.45 -7.30
N ALA A 114 -46.65 -0.71 -7.36
CA ALA A 114 -47.26 -2.03 -7.56
C ALA A 114 -48.19 -2.04 -8.80
N THR A 115 -47.72 -1.50 -9.92
CA THR A 115 -48.41 -1.68 -11.20
C THR A 115 -48.35 -3.17 -11.59
N ASP A 116 -49.39 -3.91 -11.18
CA ASP A 116 -49.73 -5.29 -11.59
C ASP A 116 -48.75 -6.44 -11.24
N SER A 117 -47.64 -6.20 -10.53
CA SER A 117 -46.68 -7.25 -10.15
C SER A 117 -46.19 -7.10 -8.71
N SER A 118 -46.73 -7.91 -7.78
CA SER A 118 -46.19 -8.03 -6.41
C SER A 118 -44.74 -8.54 -6.38
N ILE A 119 -44.28 -9.14 -7.48
CA ILE A 119 -42.91 -9.64 -7.66
C ILE A 119 -41.93 -8.47 -7.82
N ASP A 120 -42.28 -7.47 -8.63
CA ASP A 120 -41.40 -6.32 -8.92
C ASP A 120 -41.11 -5.52 -7.64
N ALA A 121 -42.16 -5.21 -6.87
CA ALA A 121 -42.04 -4.55 -5.58
C ALA A 121 -41.19 -5.38 -4.59
N GLN A 122 -41.44 -6.69 -4.53
CA GLN A 122 -40.72 -7.57 -3.61
C GLN A 122 -39.24 -7.74 -3.98
N THR A 123 -38.88 -7.76 -5.27
CA THR A 123 -37.48 -7.80 -5.71
C THR A 123 -36.72 -6.57 -5.22
N LEU A 124 -37.27 -5.36 -5.39
CA LEU A 124 -36.62 -4.13 -4.91
C LEU A 124 -36.51 -4.12 -3.38
N ILE A 125 -37.58 -4.53 -2.66
CA ILE A 125 -37.54 -4.67 -1.20
C ILE A 125 -36.42 -5.61 -0.76
N ASN A 126 -36.30 -6.79 -1.40
CA ASN A 126 -35.26 -7.76 -1.08
C ASN A 126 -33.85 -7.22 -1.33
N LYS A 127 -33.65 -6.46 -2.43
CA LYS A 127 -32.37 -5.80 -2.73
C LYS A 127 -32.00 -4.76 -1.67
N SER A 128 -32.99 -4.00 -1.22
CA SER A 128 -32.80 -3.01 -0.16
C SER A 128 -32.54 -3.65 1.21
N MET A 129 -33.17 -4.79 1.51
CA MET A 129 -32.87 -5.57 2.72
C MET A 129 -31.42 -6.06 2.74
N VAL A 130 -30.91 -6.56 1.60
CA VAL A 130 -29.50 -6.97 1.48
C VAL A 130 -28.56 -5.79 1.67
N ALA A 131 -28.90 -4.61 1.13
CA ALA A 131 -28.13 -3.39 1.33
C ALA A 131 -28.06 -2.98 2.82
N GLU A 132 -29.20 -3.05 3.53
CA GLU A 132 -29.26 -2.81 4.98
C GLU A 132 -28.40 -3.82 5.74
N TYR A 133 -28.55 -5.10 5.41
CA TYR A 133 -27.80 -6.17 6.05
C TYR A 133 -26.29 -5.98 5.91
N PHE A 134 -25.82 -5.66 4.70
CA PHE A 134 -24.42 -5.36 4.42
C PHE A 134 -23.90 -4.19 5.27
N LEU A 135 -24.64 -3.07 5.29
CA LEU A 135 -24.24 -1.87 6.02
C LEU A 135 -24.24 -2.07 7.54
N GLU A 136 -25.08 -2.97 8.08
CA GLU A 136 -25.14 -3.28 9.51
C GLU A 136 -24.09 -4.32 9.96
N HIS A 137 -23.75 -5.29 9.10
CA HIS A 137 -22.93 -6.44 9.49
C HIS A 137 -21.46 -6.36 9.04
N VAL A 138 -21.15 -5.58 8.00
CA VAL A 138 -19.77 -5.38 7.56
C VAL A 138 -19.23 -4.09 8.20
N PRO A 139 -18.14 -4.16 8.99
CA PRO A 139 -17.53 -2.98 9.58
C PRO A 139 -17.15 -1.92 8.54
N VAL A 140 -17.31 -0.63 8.88
CA VAL A 140 -17.16 0.51 7.94
C VAL A 140 -15.80 0.52 7.23
N ASP A 141 -14.72 0.22 7.94
CA ASP A 141 -13.37 0.06 7.41
C ASP A 141 -13.27 -1.05 6.35
N ASN A 142 -14.05 -2.11 6.51
CA ASN A 142 -14.10 -3.26 5.61
C ASN A 142 -15.04 -3.10 4.42
N GLN A 143 -15.80 -2.00 4.34
CA GLN A 143 -16.67 -1.71 3.20
C GLN A 143 -15.96 -0.94 2.08
N ALA A 144 -14.79 -0.35 2.35
CA ALA A 144 -14.03 0.40 1.35
C ALA A 144 -13.64 -0.49 0.16
N GLY A 145 -13.97 -0.06 -1.07
CA GLY A 145 -13.65 -0.77 -2.31
C GLY A 145 -14.40 -2.10 -2.54
N LYS A 146 -15.13 -2.63 -1.55
CA LYS A 146 -15.89 -3.87 -1.70
C LYS A 146 -17.25 -3.61 -2.33
N GLN A 147 -17.67 -4.52 -3.21
CA GLN A 147 -18.94 -4.41 -3.91
C GLN A 147 -19.81 -5.65 -3.80
N ILE A 148 -20.98 -5.50 -3.18
CA ILE A 148 -22.08 -6.45 -3.31
C ILE A 148 -22.88 -6.07 -4.55
N TYR A 149 -22.86 -6.95 -5.55
CA TYR A 149 -23.72 -6.88 -6.74
C TYR A 149 -25.01 -7.63 -6.49
N LEU A 150 -26.13 -7.07 -6.95
CA LEU A 150 -27.47 -7.49 -6.54
C LEU A 150 -28.21 -8.28 -7.63
N ASP A 151 -27.51 -8.70 -8.69
CA ASP A 151 -28.10 -9.38 -9.84
C ASP A 151 -28.73 -10.74 -9.49
N SER A 152 -28.26 -11.38 -8.41
CA SER A 152 -28.78 -12.66 -7.92
C SER A 152 -30.05 -12.53 -7.06
N ILE A 153 -30.42 -11.32 -6.65
CA ILE A 153 -31.58 -11.08 -5.77
C ILE A 153 -32.87 -11.04 -6.57
N THR A 154 -33.85 -11.84 -6.12
CA THR A 154 -35.17 -11.97 -6.72
C THR A 154 -36.26 -11.68 -5.69
N ALA A 155 -37.53 -11.75 -6.09
CA ALA A 155 -38.67 -11.66 -5.17
C ALA A 155 -38.73 -12.82 -4.15
N ASP A 156 -38.01 -13.92 -4.36
CA ASP A 156 -37.93 -15.03 -3.41
C ASP A 156 -36.97 -14.68 -2.26
N SER A 157 -37.47 -14.72 -1.03
CA SER A 157 -36.70 -14.51 0.20
C SER A 157 -35.47 -15.41 0.36
N SER A 158 -35.43 -16.58 -0.29
CA SER A 158 -34.25 -17.47 -0.26
C SER A 158 -33.03 -16.86 -0.99
N SER A 159 -33.25 -15.97 -1.96
CA SER A 159 -32.16 -15.24 -2.60
C SER A 159 -31.48 -14.26 -1.63
N VAL A 160 -32.26 -13.62 -0.74
CA VAL A 160 -31.75 -12.77 0.34
C VAL A 160 -30.88 -13.57 1.29
N LEU A 161 -31.39 -14.70 1.83
CA LEU A 161 -30.65 -15.56 2.75
C LEU A 161 -29.32 -16.06 2.17
N THR A 162 -29.26 -16.28 0.86
CA THR A 162 -28.04 -16.71 0.18
C THR A 162 -26.97 -15.62 0.24
N VAL A 163 -27.35 -14.38 -0.08
CA VAL A 163 -26.43 -13.24 -0.07
C VAL A 163 -26.11 -12.78 1.35
N GLU A 164 -27.05 -12.83 2.29
CA GLU A 164 -26.78 -12.58 3.72
C GLU A 164 -25.69 -13.53 4.24
N LYS A 165 -25.73 -14.81 3.86
CA LYS A 165 -24.67 -15.76 4.22
C LYS A 165 -23.32 -15.41 3.58
N GLU A 166 -23.31 -14.88 2.36
CA GLU A 166 -22.08 -14.36 1.75
C GLU A 166 -21.54 -13.15 2.53
N ILE A 167 -22.43 -12.23 2.93
CA ILE A 167 -22.10 -11.07 3.77
C ILE A 167 -21.56 -11.51 5.13
N ASP A 168 -22.16 -12.50 5.78
CA ASP A 168 -21.68 -13.07 7.05
C ASP A 168 -20.27 -13.67 6.90
N ASN A 169 -20.01 -14.39 5.80
CA ASN A 169 -18.68 -14.91 5.52
C ASN A 169 -17.68 -13.78 5.28
N MET A 170 -18.08 -12.68 4.65
CA MET A 170 -17.24 -11.48 4.48
C MET A 170 -16.94 -10.82 5.84
N ALA A 171 -17.95 -10.64 6.69
CA ALA A 171 -17.78 -10.06 8.02
C ALA A 171 -16.88 -10.91 8.92
N THR A 172 -17.07 -12.24 8.90
CA THR A 172 -16.27 -13.18 9.70
C THR A 172 -14.84 -13.38 9.19
N SER A 173 -14.61 -13.34 7.88
CA SER A 173 -13.25 -13.42 7.30
C SER A 173 -12.44 -12.14 7.52
N SER A 174 -13.07 -10.96 7.58
CA SER A 174 -12.43 -9.71 8.01
C SER A 174 -12.16 -9.69 9.52
N GLY A 175 -13.12 -10.08 10.36
CA GLY A 175 -12.97 -10.09 11.82
C GLY A 175 -11.98 -11.14 12.36
N SER A 176 -11.75 -12.23 11.63
CA SER A 176 -10.76 -13.26 12.00
C SER A 176 -9.34 -12.92 11.56
N LYS A 177 -9.17 -11.91 10.70
CA LYS A 177 -7.86 -11.44 10.19
C LYS A 177 -7.43 -10.10 10.77
N SER A 178 -8.36 -9.34 11.35
CA SER A 178 -8.06 -8.10 12.06
C SER A 178 -7.72 -8.44 13.51
N TYR A 179 -6.47 -8.18 13.90
CA TYR A 179 -6.05 -8.15 15.29
C TYR A 179 -5.81 -6.68 15.65
N VAL A 180 -6.37 -6.22 16.76
CA VAL A 180 -6.10 -4.86 17.25
C VAL A 180 -5.01 -5.01 18.30
N ASN A 181 -3.81 -4.54 17.98
CA ASN A 181 -2.76 -4.39 18.98
C ASN A 181 -2.88 -3.01 19.63
N ASP A 182 -3.50 -2.96 20.81
CA ASP A 182 -3.68 -1.71 21.57
C ASP A 182 -2.40 -1.25 22.31
N ALA A 183 -1.26 -1.96 22.14
CA ALA A 183 -0.02 -1.67 22.84
C ALA A 183 1.10 -1.26 21.87
N LEU A 184 1.78 -0.16 22.19
CA LEU A 184 3.10 0.13 21.64
C LEU A 184 4.03 -1.04 21.97
N GLY A 185 4.69 -1.60 20.97
CA GLY A 185 5.71 -2.63 21.17
C GLY A 185 6.81 -2.16 22.13
N GLU A 186 7.50 -3.10 22.78
CA GLU A 186 8.65 -2.75 23.60
C GLU A 186 9.73 -2.11 22.72
N LEU A 187 10.23 -0.94 23.14
CA LEU A 187 11.31 -0.28 22.42
C LEU A 187 12.59 -1.12 22.49
N SER A 188 13.30 -1.17 21.36
CA SER A 188 14.56 -1.89 21.26
C SER A 188 15.61 -1.34 22.24
N ASN A 189 16.37 -2.25 22.83
CA ASN A 189 17.47 -1.96 23.73
C ASN A 189 18.59 -2.98 23.50
N ALA A 190 19.71 -2.84 24.22
CA ALA A 190 20.87 -3.71 24.02
C ALA A 190 20.60 -5.22 24.24
N GLN A 191 19.52 -5.58 24.95
CA GLN A 191 19.10 -6.96 25.18
C GLN A 191 18.07 -7.46 24.17
N SER A 192 17.53 -6.60 23.30
CA SER A 192 16.65 -7.01 22.21
C SER A 192 17.38 -7.97 21.27
N GLU A 193 16.64 -8.92 20.70
CA GLU A 193 17.21 -9.92 19.80
C GLU A 193 17.90 -9.24 18.60
N GLY A 194 19.05 -9.78 18.20
CA GLY A 194 19.88 -9.25 17.11
C GLY A 194 20.70 -8.01 17.44
N VAL A 195 20.29 -7.15 18.39
CA VAL A 195 20.96 -5.86 18.65
C VAL A 195 22.44 -6.03 19.00
N SER A 196 22.77 -6.87 19.98
CA SER A 196 24.17 -7.08 20.39
C SER A 196 25.03 -7.76 19.31
N ALA A 197 24.40 -8.47 18.35
CA ALA A 197 25.11 -9.10 17.24
C ALA A 197 25.38 -8.12 16.08
N LEU A 198 24.71 -6.97 16.05
CA LEU A 198 24.90 -5.92 15.06
C LEU A 198 25.58 -4.67 15.62
N ASP A 199 25.59 -4.45 16.93
CA ASP A 199 26.29 -3.30 17.52
C ASP A 199 27.82 -3.46 17.39
N SER A 200 28.49 -2.53 16.69
CA SER A 200 29.95 -2.52 16.56
C SER A 200 30.68 -2.04 17.82
N GLY A 201 29.96 -1.38 18.74
CA GLY A 201 30.49 -0.73 19.93
C GLY A 201 31.11 0.66 19.68
N THR A 202 31.05 1.17 18.45
CA THR A 202 31.57 2.49 18.05
C THR A 202 30.46 3.34 17.44
N HIS A 203 30.14 4.47 18.07
CA HIS A 203 28.96 5.28 17.71
C HIS A 203 29.29 6.77 17.64
N TRP A 204 28.46 7.50 16.90
CA TRP A 204 28.43 8.95 17.01
C TRP A 204 27.81 9.37 18.35
N ASN A 205 28.48 10.25 19.08
CA ASN A 205 28.00 10.73 20.39
C ASN A 205 27.09 11.97 20.30
N GLN A 206 26.81 12.44 19.08
CA GLN A 206 26.10 13.67 18.79
C GLN A 206 24.73 13.39 18.16
N LYS A 207 23.76 14.29 18.41
CA LYS A 207 22.39 14.16 17.90
C LYS A 207 22.18 14.73 16.49
N GLU A 208 23.15 15.48 15.98
CA GLU A 208 23.19 15.93 14.59
C GLU A 208 24.46 15.36 13.95
N ILE A 209 24.27 14.47 12.98
CA ILE A 209 25.34 13.85 12.20
C ILE A 209 25.22 14.44 10.79
N THR A 210 26.35 14.93 10.28
CA THR A 210 26.40 15.59 8.99
C THR A 210 26.90 14.63 7.91
N TYR A 211 26.46 14.83 6.68
CA TYR A 211 26.97 14.08 5.54
C TYR A 211 27.31 14.98 4.37
N SER A 212 28.29 14.59 3.56
CA SER A 212 28.68 15.32 2.36
C SER A 212 29.15 14.37 1.25
N PHE A 213 29.12 14.88 0.01
CA PHE A 213 29.62 14.14 -1.16
C PHE A 213 30.93 14.75 -1.62
N ASN A 214 32.05 14.05 -1.40
CA ASN A 214 33.36 14.59 -1.72
C ASN A 214 33.46 14.95 -3.22
N GLN A 215 33.97 16.15 -3.50
CA GLN A 215 34.22 16.63 -4.88
C GLN A 215 35.71 16.56 -5.27
N SER A 216 36.57 16.27 -4.30
CA SER A 216 38.00 15.99 -4.48
C SER A 216 38.48 15.06 -3.37
N ILE A 217 39.55 14.31 -3.62
CA ILE A 217 40.21 13.44 -2.63
C ILE A 217 40.69 14.28 -1.43
N PRO A 218 40.20 14.03 -0.20
CA PRO A 218 40.73 14.62 1.02
C PRO A 218 42.21 14.29 1.25
N ASP A 219 42.97 15.21 1.84
CA ASP A 219 44.41 14.99 2.10
C ASP A 219 44.66 13.82 3.06
N SER A 220 43.75 13.58 4.02
CA SER A 220 43.83 12.47 4.97
C SER A 220 43.84 11.10 4.29
N TYR A 221 43.18 10.95 3.14
CA TYR A 221 43.14 9.68 2.40
C TYR A 221 44.50 9.33 1.79
N ARG A 222 45.33 10.34 1.51
CA ARG A 222 46.66 10.14 0.92
C ARG A 222 47.69 9.66 1.94
N SER A 223 47.40 9.84 3.22
CA SER A 223 48.22 9.36 4.33
C SER A 223 47.77 8.00 4.87
N GLU A 224 46.62 7.50 4.43
CA GLU A 224 46.15 6.17 4.80
C GLU A 224 46.97 5.09 4.08
N THR A 225 47.29 4.00 4.79
CA THR A 225 48.14 2.92 4.28
C THR A 225 47.54 1.54 4.43
N ASP A 226 46.52 1.39 5.27
CA ASP A 226 45.88 0.10 5.53
C ASP A 226 44.79 -0.20 4.49
N GLU A 227 44.17 0.84 3.92
CA GLU A 227 43.17 0.75 2.86
C GLU A 227 43.51 1.66 1.67
N GLU A 228 43.21 1.21 0.45
CA GLU A 228 43.42 2.02 -0.76
C GLU A 228 42.23 2.97 -0.99
N LEU A 229 42.37 4.21 -0.55
CA LEU A 229 41.30 5.22 -0.59
C LEU A 229 41.36 6.17 -1.80
N THR A 230 42.35 6.03 -2.69
CA THR A 230 42.64 7.03 -3.72
C THR A 230 42.72 6.50 -5.14
N GLN A 231 42.91 5.20 -5.31
CA GLN A 231 43.01 4.57 -6.62
C GLN A 231 41.72 4.74 -7.43
N ASN A 232 41.86 5.35 -8.61
CA ASN A 232 40.76 5.70 -9.51
C ASN A 232 39.57 6.39 -8.83
N TRP A 233 39.85 7.16 -7.77
CA TRP A 233 38.83 7.86 -7.02
C TRP A 233 37.96 8.74 -7.93
N ALA A 234 36.66 8.72 -7.69
CA ALA A 234 35.68 9.54 -8.38
C ALA A 234 34.65 10.13 -7.41
N PRO A 235 34.11 11.33 -7.69
CA PRO A 235 32.93 11.82 -7.00
C PRO A 235 31.70 11.01 -7.42
N LEU A 236 30.72 10.88 -6.53
CA LEU A 236 29.43 10.28 -6.88
C LEU A 236 28.75 11.08 -8.01
N THR A 237 28.04 10.37 -8.90
CA THR A 237 27.17 10.95 -9.92
C THR A 237 25.93 11.61 -9.28
N THR A 238 25.18 12.38 -10.07
CA THR A 238 23.94 13.01 -9.58
C THR A 238 22.92 11.97 -9.11
N GLU A 239 22.80 10.87 -9.86
CA GLU A 239 21.87 9.78 -9.57
C GLU A 239 22.24 9.06 -8.28
N GLN A 240 23.52 8.75 -8.07
CA GLN A 240 24.02 8.12 -6.83
C GLN A 240 23.82 9.04 -5.62
N LYS A 241 24.05 10.36 -5.77
CA LYS A 241 23.77 11.34 -4.72
C LYS A 241 22.29 11.37 -4.35
N ASN A 242 21.40 11.36 -5.35
CA ASN A 242 19.96 11.40 -5.10
C ASN A 242 19.49 10.13 -4.38
N ALA A 243 19.95 8.94 -4.79
CA ALA A 243 19.64 7.69 -4.10
C ALA A 243 20.13 7.71 -2.66
N SER A 244 21.37 8.15 -2.43
CA SER A 244 21.93 8.29 -1.08
C SER A 244 21.13 9.25 -0.20
N ILE A 245 20.65 10.37 -0.76
CA ILE A 245 19.79 11.33 -0.05
C ILE A 245 18.46 10.67 0.33
N SER A 246 17.81 9.96 -0.59
CA SER A 246 16.55 9.27 -0.30
C SER A 246 16.71 8.18 0.77
N ILE A 247 17.80 7.40 0.73
CA ILE A 247 18.13 6.42 1.78
C ILE A 247 18.28 7.13 3.13
N ILE A 248 19.06 8.22 3.19
CA ILE A 248 19.27 8.99 4.43
C ILE A 248 17.95 9.60 4.95
N GLU A 249 17.09 10.08 4.07
CA GLU A 249 15.76 10.59 4.43
C GLU A 249 14.92 9.50 5.09
N GLU A 250 14.87 8.30 4.51
CA GLU A 250 14.15 7.16 5.12
C GLU A 250 14.77 6.73 6.45
N ILE A 251 16.09 6.69 6.58
CA ILE A 251 16.76 6.39 7.86
C ILE A 251 16.39 7.43 8.93
N SER A 252 16.24 8.70 8.55
CA SER A 252 15.87 9.77 9.49
C SER A 252 14.46 9.60 10.09
N HIS A 253 13.58 8.87 9.40
CA HIS A 253 12.25 8.51 9.93
C HIS A 253 12.33 7.49 11.06
N LEU A 254 13.41 6.71 11.15
CA LEU A 254 13.56 5.62 12.12
C LEU A 254 14.18 6.08 13.45
N LEU A 255 15.08 7.08 13.41
CA LEU A 255 16.04 7.35 14.48
C LEU A 255 15.87 8.73 15.13
N ASP A 256 16.11 8.83 16.44
CA ASP A 256 16.11 10.10 17.20
C ASP A 256 17.43 10.89 16.99
N ILE A 257 17.84 11.06 15.73
CA ILE A 257 18.99 11.86 15.32
C ILE A 257 18.66 12.63 14.05
N LYS A 258 19.38 13.72 13.82
CA LYS A 258 19.25 14.52 12.61
C LYS A 258 20.41 14.22 11.66
N LEU A 259 20.10 13.73 10.46
CA LEU A 259 21.05 13.55 9.37
C LEU A 259 21.01 14.79 8.47
N THR A 260 22.08 15.57 8.44
CA THR A 260 22.09 16.89 7.75
C THR A 260 23.14 16.96 6.66
N LYS A 261 22.72 17.29 5.44
CA LYS A 261 23.66 17.54 4.35
C LYS A 261 24.46 18.81 4.60
N VAL A 262 25.78 18.73 4.44
CA VAL A 262 26.69 19.87 4.37
C VAL A 262 27.44 19.87 3.03
N GLU A 263 27.99 21.02 2.64
CA GLU A 263 28.68 21.16 1.34
C GLU A 263 29.97 20.33 1.29
N ASP A 264 30.73 20.30 2.38
CA ASP A 264 31.99 19.58 2.51
C ASP A 264 32.29 19.28 3.99
N GLY A 265 33.14 18.29 4.24
CA GLY A 265 33.61 17.94 5.58
C GLY A 265 32.54 17.40 6.52
N GLY A 266 31.53 16.69 5.99
CA GLY A 266 30.55 15.98 6.80
C GLY A 266 31.18 14.86 7.64
N ASP A 267 30.49 14.45 8.69
CA ASP A 267 30.88 13.30 9.52
C ASP A 267 30.88 11.99 8.71
N ILE A 268 29.94 11.86 7.77
CA ILE A 268 29.87 10.76 6.80
C ILE A 268 30.16 11.32 5.40
N ARG A 269 31.22 10.84 4.74
CA ARG A 269 31.56 11.26 3.38
C ARG A 269 31.50 10.13 2.39
N PHE A 270 30.89 10.41 1.25
CA PHE A 270 30.65 9.46 0.18
C PHE A 270 31.73 9.56 -0.90
N ASN A 271 32.25 8.42 -1.32
CA ASN A 271 33.34 8.30 -2.29
C ASN A 271 33.10 7.12 -3.24
N ILE A 272 33.78 7.15 -4.38
CA ILE A 272 33.96 5.97 -5.24
C ILE A 272 35.45 5.70 -5.41
N VAL A 273 35.88 4.44 -5.36
CA VAL A 273 37.26 3.99 -5.60
C VAL A 273 37.29 2.64 -6.33
N ASP A 274 38.45 2.25 -6.85
CA ASP A 274 38.65 0.86 -7.28
C ASP A 274 38.58 -0.10 -6.08
N MET A 275 37.99 -1.27 -6.30
CA MET A 275 37.91 -2.35 -5.32
C MET A 275 38.20 -3.69 -5.99
N ASP A 276 38.55 -4.68 -5.19
CA ASP A 276 38.73 -6.06 -5.65
C ASP A 276 37.42 -6.64 -6.22
N GLU A 277 37.56 -7.56 -7.18
CA GLU A 277 36.42 -8.22 -7.81
C GLU A 277 35.54 -8.91 -6.75
N GLY A 278 34.23 -8.60 -6.77
CA GLY A 278 33.27 -9.10 -5.79
C GLY A 278 33.04 -8.20 -4.57
N THR A 279 33.72 -7.05 -4.48
CA THR A 279 33.49 -6.04 -3.43
C THR A 279 32.73 -4.85 -4.02
N SER A 280 31.54 -4.58 -3.48
CA SER A 280 30.64 -3.52 -3.95
C SER A 280 30.82 -2.20 -3.20
N GLY A 281 31.27 -2.27 -1.94
CA GLY A 281 31.49 -1.13 -1.07
C GLY A 281 32.25 -1.52 0.19
N PHE A 282 32.66 -0.50 0.94
CA PHE A 282 33.03 -0.60 2.36
C PHE A 282 32.82 0.76 3.04
N ALA A 283 32.75 0.76 4.37
CA ALA A 283 32.72 1.97 5.16
C ALA A 283 33.52 1.84 6.46
N PHE A 284 34.01 2.97 6.94
CA PHE A 284 34.60 3.06 8.27
C PHE A 284 33.52 3.27 9.31
N TYR A 285 33.68 2.60 10.45
CA TYR A 285 32.86 2.86 11.63
C TYR A 285 32.99 4.31 12.13
N PRO A 286 32.05 4.80 12.97
CA PRO A 286 32.14 6.11 13.61
C PRO A 286 33.47 6.32 14.34
N SER A 287 34.29 7.24 13.83
CA SER A 287 35.56 7.64 14.44
C SER A 287 35.98 9.04 13.94
N PRO A 288 37.03 9.66 14.51
CA PRO A 288 37.59 10.89 13.96
C PRO A 288 38.12 10.73 12.53
N ASP A 289 38.46 11.86 11.91
CA ASP A 289 39.09 12.00 10.59
C ASP A 289 38.25 11.45 9.41
N TYR A 290 38.42 10.18 9.08
CA TYR A 290 37.68 9.48 8.01
C TYR A 290 36.74 8.38 8.53
N GLY A 291 36.57 8.30 9.84
CA GLY A 291 35.51 7.48 10.42
C GLY A 291 34.14 7.93 9.93
N GLY A 292 33.29 6.96 9.61
CA GLY A 292 32.00 7.19 8.95
C GLY A 292 32.06 7.35 7.44
N ASP A 293 33.24 7.50 6.84
CA ASP A 293 33.32 7.59 5.39
C ASP A 293 33.02 6.25 4.75
N LEU A 294 32.27 6.30 3.65
CA LEU A 294 31.95 5.14 2.85
C LEU A 294 32.42 5.31 1.41
N PHE A 295 32.74 4.16 0.84
CA PHE A 295 33.38 4.00 -0.45
C PHE A 295 32.58 2.98 -1.24
N LEU A 296 32.13 3.38 -2.42
CA LEU A 296 31.46 2.50 -3.37
C LEU A 296 32.45 2.07 -4.46
N SER A 297 32.28 0.86 -4.96
CA SER A 297 33.13 0.34 -6.02
C SER A 297 32.96 1.14 -7.31
N GLN A 298 34.05 1.31 -8.07
CA GLN A 298 34.02 1.90 -9.41
C GLN A 298 33.06 1.15 -10.37
N ALA A 299 32.67 -0.08 -10.03
CA ALA A 299 31.64 -0.84 -10.72
C ALA A 299 30.27 -0.12 -10.76
N PHE A 300 29.95 0.74 -9.79
CA PHE A 300 28.76 1.61 -9.83
C PHE A 300 28.76 2.58 -11.02
N ASN A 301 29.95 2.95 -11.50
CA ASN A 301 30.12 3.84 -12.65
C ASN A 301 30.26 3.07 -13.97
N THR A 302 30.92 1.91 -13.95
CA THR A 302 31.20 1.14 -15.17
C THR A 302 30.08 0.18 -15.54
N ASP A 303 29.24 -0.22 -14.59
CA ASP A 303 28.11 -1.13 -14.77
C ASP A 303 26.83 -0.68 -14.02
N PRO A 304 26.34 0.55 -14.25
CA PRO A 304 25.25 1.13 -13.48
C PRO A 304 23.92 0.37 -13.61
N LYS A 305 23.75 -0.43 -14.68
CA LYS A 305 22.53 -1.21 -14.92
C LYS A 305 22.41 -2.44 -14.02
N ASN A 306 23.54 -3.03 -13.64
CA ASN A 306 23.56 -4.22 -12.81
C ASN A 306 23.49 -3.89 -11.31
N TYR A 307 23.87 -2.67 -10.92
CA TYR A 307 23.66 -2.20 -9.55
C TYR A 307 22.23 -1.69 -9.33
N GLY A 308 21.77 -0.76 -10.17
CA GLY A 308 20.52 -0.06 -9.89
C GLY A 308 20.62 0.87 -8.65
N LEU A 309 19.71 1.84 -8.57
CA LEU A 309 19.70 2.89 -7.54
C LEU A 309 18.28 3.15 -7.00
N HIS A 310 17.36 2.19 -7.19
CA HIS A 310 16.01 2.21 -6.64
C HIS A 310 15.87 1.15 -5.54
N GLN A 311 14.85 1.29 -4.69
CA GLN A 311 14.55 0.34 -3.62
C GLN A 311 14.49 -1.10 -4.15
N GLY A 312 15.11 -2.03 -3.42
CA GLY A 312 15.21 -3.44 -3.81
C GLY A 312 16.30 -3.77 -4.83
N GLU A 313 16.97 -2.77 -5.42
CA GLU A 313 18.11 -2.97 -6.31
C GLU A 313 19.45 -3.09 -5.53
N ASP A 314 20.45 -3.74 -6.12
CA ASP A 314 21.70 -4.10 -5.44
C ASP A 314 22.53 -2.87 -5.01
N GLY A 315 22.55 -1.81 -5.82
CA GLY A 315 23.27 -0.59 -5.51
C GLY A 315 22.60 0.22 -4.40
N TRP A 316 21.27 0.25 -4.35
CA TRP A 316 20.53 0.81 -3.22
C TRP A 316 20.81 0.03 -1.92
N THR A 317 20.78 -1.29 -2.00
CA THR A 317 21.07 -2.22 -0.89
C THR A 317 22.49 -1.99 -0.37
N THR A 318 23.47 -1.90 -1.27
CA THR A 318 24.89 -1.64 -0.91
C THR A 318 25.03 -0.30 -0.21
N ILE A 319 24.46 0.80 -0.74
CA ILE A 319 24.57 2.12 -0.09
C ILE A 319 23.94 2.09 1.31
N THR A 320 22.80 1.40 1.46
CA THR A 320 22.11 1.23 2.75
C THR A 320 22.96 0.43 3.74
N HIS A 321 23.60 -0.64 3.28
CA HIS A 321 24.54 -1.47 4.05
C HIS A 321 25.73 -0.65 4.54
N GLU A 322 26.41 0.09 3.65
CA GLU A 322 27.57 0.90 4.01
C GLU A 322 27.21 2.05 4.97
N LEU A 323 26.01 2.63 4.81
CA LEU A 323 25.48 3.58 5.79
C LEU A 323 25.25 2.92 7.16
N GLY A 324 24.92 1.63 7.20
CA GLY A 324 24.80 0.86 8.44
C GLY A 324 26.12 0.83 9.20
N HIS A 325 27.22 0.50 8.51
CA HIS A 325 28.57 0.59 9.04
C HIS A 325 28.95 2.01 9.51
N ALA A 326 28.68 3.02 8.68
CA ALA A 326 28.95 4.43 9.02
C ALA A 326 28.13 4.94 10.22
N LEU A 327 27.03 4.25 10.56
CA LEU A 327 26.21 4.48 11.74
C LEU A 327 26.56 3.53 12.91
N GLY A 328 27.48 2.58 12.74
CA GLY A 328 27.97 1.71 13.82
C GLY A 328 27.36 0.30 13.87
N LEU A 329 26.77 -0.19 12.77
CA LEU A 329 26.38 -1.59 12.64
C LEU A 329 27.55 -2.43 12.11
N LYS A 330 27.89 -3.54 12.75
CA LYS A 330 28.80 -4.56 12.21
C LYS A 330 28.05 -5.67 11.48
N HIS A 331 28.78 -6.47 10.72
CA HIS A 331 28.20 -7.69 10.17
C HIS A 331 27.75 -8.64 11.30
N PRO A 332 26.66 -9.39 11.10
CA PRO A 332 26.09 -10.29 12.11
C PRO A 332 26.98 -11.49 12.44
N PHE A 333 27.99 -11.79 11.61
CA PHE A 333 28.95 -12.88 11.80
C PHE A 333 30.30 -12.43 12.37
N ASP A 334 30.52 -11.13 12.53
CA ASP A 334 31.79 -10.58 13.01
C ASP A 334 31.85 -10.48 14.54
N GLY A 335 33.04 -10.69 15.13
CA GLY A 335 33.28 -10.53 16.56
C GLY A 335 32.84 -11.70 17.44
N GLU A 336 32.71 -11.47 18.75
CA GLU A 336 32.39 -12.53 19.72
C GLU A 336 30.89 -12.86 19.80
N ILE A 337 30.02 -11.87 19.57
CA ILE A 337 28.57 -12.02 19.60
C ILE A 337 28.06 -11.96 18.16
N THR A 338 27.53 -13.08 17.68
CA THR A 338 27.05 -13.25 16.31
C THR A 338 25.61 -13.74 16.28
N LEU A 339 24.93 -13.57 15.14
CA LEU A 339 23.63 -14.20 14.92
C LEU A 339 23.78 -15.73 14.70
N PRO A 340 22.79 -16.52 15.11
CA PRO A 340 22.62 -17.89 14.62
C PRO A 340 22.49 -17.92 13.10
N SER A 341 22.98 -18.97 12.45
CA SER A 341 23.00 -19.07 10.98
C SER A 341 21.63 -19.00 10.30
N ASN A 342 20.53 -19.30 11.02
CA ASN A 342 19.18 -19.19 10.49
C ASN A 342 18.57 -17.78 10.61
N LEU A 343 19.28 -16.85 11.26
CA LEU A 343 18.94 -15.44 11.41
C LEU A 343 19.97 -14.53 10.74
N ASP A 344 21.13 -15.06 10.36
CA ASP A 344 22.15 -14.37 9.56
C ASP A 344 21.75 -14.41 8.08
N ASN A 345 20.76 -13.61 7.72
CA ASN A 345 20.34 -13.38 6.35
C ASN A 345 19.74 -11.97 6.14
N THR A 346 19.59 -11.58 4.87
CA THR A 346 19.10 -10.24 4.48
C THR A 346 17.70 -9.91 4.97
N ASN A 347 16.85 -10.91 5.22
CA ASN A 347 15.50 -10.66 5.74
C ASN A 347 15.51 -10.18 7.20
N HIS A 348 16.52 -10.57 7.97
CA HIS A 348 16.68 -10.14 9.36
C HIS A 348 17.59 -8.92 9.49
N THR A 349 18.63 -8.83 8.66
CA THR A 349 19.59 -7.72 8.65
C THR A 349 20.23 -7.55 7.27
N ILE A 350 20.21 -6.33 6.73
CA ILE A 350 20.92 -6.00 5.48
C ILE A 350 22.44 -6.14 5.64
N MET A 351 22.94 -6.21 6.88
CA MET A 351 24.35 -6.42 7.19
C MET A 351 24.81 -7.87 6.93
N SER A 352 23.91 -8.80 6.63
CA SER A 352 24.28 -10.17 6.28
C SER A 352 24.82 -10.29 4.85
N TYR A 353 25.70 -11.27 4.64
CA TYR A 353 26.14 -11.68 3.29
C TYR A 353 25.31 -12.85 2.73
N THR A 354 24.38 -13.37 3.51
CA THR A 354 23.48 -14.44 3.09
C THR A 354 22.17 -13.82 2.60
N TYR A 355 21.98 -13.79 1.29
CA TYR A 355 20.68 -13.45 0.72
C TYR A 355 19.70 -14.58 0.97
N GLU A 356 18.52 -14.28 1.52
CA GLU A 356 17.44 -15.25 1.41
C GLU A 356 17.06 -15.43 -0.06
N GLU A 357 16.73 -16.66 -0.44
CA GLU A 357 16.37 -16.97 -1.83
C GLU A 357 14.95 -16.53 -2.18
N ASP A 358 14.56 -15.33 -1.74
CA ASP A 358 13.30 -14.70 -2.10
C ASP A 358 13.36 -14.29 -3.56
N ARG A 359 12.82 -15.16 -4.39
CA ARG A 359 12.88 -15.07 -5.84
C ARG A 359 11.49 -14.91 -6.42
N VAL A 360 11.33 -13.89 -7.24
CA VAL A 360 10.19 -13.76 -8.14
C VAL A 360 10.50 -14.52 -9.42
N VAL A 361 9.58 -15.39 -9.83
CA VAL A 361 9.64 -16.03 -11.15
C VAL A 361 8.56 -15.41 -12.03
N GLU A 362 8.99 -14.65 -13.03
CA GLU A 362 8.08 -14.06 -14.01
C GLU A 362 8.06 -14.91 -15.28
N PHE A 363 6.85 -15.30 -15.70
CA PHE A 363 6.65 -16.08 -16.92
C PHE A 363 6.14 -15.18 -18.05
N THR A 364 6.91 -15.08 -19.13
CA THR A 364 6.44 -14.48 -20.39
C THR A 364 5.98 -15.59 -21.33
N VAL A 365 4.69 -15.60 -21.67
CA VAL A 365 4.11 -16.56 -22.61
C VAL A 365 4.02 -15.93 -23.99
N GLU A 366 4.71 -16.52 -24.96
CA GLU A 366 4.58 -16.19 -26.38
C GLU A 366 3.82 -17.29 -27.13
N THR A 367 3.44 -17.04 -28.38
CA THR A 367 2.64 -17.96 -29.21
C THR A 367 3.20 -19.40 -29.29
N SER A 368 4.50 -19.58 -29.12
CA SER A 368 5.18 -20.89 -29.23
C SER A 368 6.25 -21.14 -28.17
N SER A 369 6.35 -20.31 -27.13
CA SER A 369 7.39 -20.41 -26.11
C SER A 369 6.88 -19.90 -24.76
N ILE A 370 7.49 -20.36 -23.68
CA ILE A 370 7.35 -19.78 -22.34
C ILE A 370 8.76 -19.46 -21.89
N HIS A 371 9.01 -18.20 -21.55
CA HIS A 371 10.25 -17.74 -20.94
C HIS A 371 10.00 -17.53 -19.45
N ALA A 372 10.99 -17.88 -18.62
CA ALA A 372 10.98 -17.59 -17.20
C ALA A 372 12.19 -16.71 -16.87
N SER A 373 11.95 -15.54 -16.28
CA SER A 373 12.96 -14.72 -15.61
C SER A 373 12.86 -14.97 -14.11
N VAL A 374 14.01 -15.04 -13.45
CA VAL A 374 14.09 -15.18 -11.99
C VAL A 374 14.84 -13.97 -11.46
N THR A 375 14.19 -13.20 -10.60
CA THR A 375 14.76 -11.99 -10.00
C THR A 375 14.76 -12.17 -8.49
N SER A 376 15.90 -11.90 -7.84
CA SER A 376 15.97 -11.85 -6.38
C SER A 376 15.32 -10.56 -5.88
N ILE A 377 14.67 -10.61 -4.73
CA ILE A 377 14.13 -9.44 -4.04
C ILE A 377 15.10 -9.07 -2.92
N ASN A 378 15.51 -7.81 -2.85
CA ASN A 378 16.26 -7.30 -1.71
C ASN A 378 15.34 -6.46 -0.79
N PRO A 379 15.66 -6.35 0.51
CA PRO A 379 15.03 -5.38 1.39
C PRO A 379 15.04 -3.97 0.80
N SER A 380 13.92 -3.24 0.97
CA SER A 380 13.75 -1.88 0.47
C SER A 380 14.57 -0.83 1.27
N LEU A 381 14.96 -1.14 2.50
CA LEU A 381 15.82 -0.33 3.36
C LEU A 381 16.47 -1.24 4.43
N TYR A 382 16.31 -0.93 5.71
CA TYR A 382 16.81 -1.69 6.85
C TYR A 382 15.81 -2.77 7.25
N SER A 383 16.35 -3.95 7.53
CA SER A 383 15.59 -5.08 8.05
C SER A 383 15.41 -4.94 9.57
N LEU A 384 14.59 -5.83 10.16
CA LEU A 384 14.13 -5.69 11.54
C LEU A 384 15.26 -5.48 12.58
N TYR A 385 16.36 -6.23 12.47
CA TYR A 385 17.45 -6.14 13.43
C TYR A 385 18.32 -4.90 13.21
N ASP A 386 18.43 -4.39 11.99
CA ASP A 386 19.13 -3.14 11.70
C ASP A 386 18.40 -1.96 12.38
N VAL A 387 17.08 -1.89 12.19
CA VAL A 387 16.22 -0.87 12.83
C VAL A 387 16.34 -0.97 14.34
N SER A 388 16.24 -2.18 14.90
CA SER A 388 16.33 -2.41 16.34
C SER A 388 17.69 -2.00 16.92
N ALA A 389 18.77 -2.32 16.23
CA ALA A 389 20.12 -1.97 16.66
C ALA A 389 20.35 -0.46 16.62
N LEU A 390 20.01 0.19 15.50
CA LEU A 390 20.16 1.64 15.36
C LEU A 390 19.26 2.41 16.33
N GLN A 391 18.02 1.96 16.58
CA GLN A 391 17.15 2.56 17.58
C GLN A 391 17.68 2.37 19.00
N SER A 392 18.32 1.25 19.31
CA SER A 392 19.01 1.05 20.60
C SER A 392 20.22 1.99 20.77
N ILE A 393 20.93 2.30 19.68
CA ILE A 393 22.11 3.19 19.69
C ILE A 393 21.69 4.66 19.76
N TYR A 394 20.84 5.09 18.84
CA TYR A 394 20.54 6.51 18.60
C TYR A 394 19.23 6.99 19.22
N GLY A 395 18.38 6.07 19.67
CA GLY A 395 17.03 6.36 20.09
C GLY A 395 16.05 6.33 18.92
N VAL A 396 14.77 6.46 19.26
CA VAL A 396 13.63 6.20 18.37
C VAL A 396 12.97 7.50 17.94
N ASN A 397 12.74 7.69 16.65
CA ASN A 397 11.95 8.83 16.18
C ASN A 397 10.46 8.60 16.48
N ARG A 398 9.95 9.27 17.51
CA ARG A 398 8.55 9.17 17.97
C ARG A 398 7.58 10.14 17.28
N SER A 399 8.03 10.81 16.23
CA SER A 399 7.25 11.83 15.51
C SER A 399 6.91 11.44 14.07
N TYR A 400 7.37 10.28 13.62
CA TYR A 400 7.09 9.75 12.30
C TYR A 400 5.86 8.84 12.35
N HIS A 401 4.85 9.11 11.50
CA HIS A 401 3.58 8.38 11.43
C HIS A 401 2.95 8.22 12.83
N THR A 402 2.26 9.28 13.26
CA THR A 402 1.63 9.35 14.59
C THR A 402 0.10 9.36 14.50
N GLU A 403 -0.41 9.19 13.28
CA GLU A 403 -1.80 9.24 12.90
C GLU A 403 -2.30 7.82 12.59
N ASP A 404 -3.57 7.65 12.22
CA ASP A 404 -4.05 6.34 11.81
C ASP A 404 -3.56 6.04 10.38
N ASN A 405 -2.56 5.16 10.25
CA ASN A 405 -1.93 4.84 8.97
C ASN A 405 -2.49 3.54 8.35
N VAL A 406 -2.56 3.47 7.01
CA VAL A 406 -2.96 2.25 6.28
C VAL A 406 -1.81 1.81 5.37
N TYR A 407 -1.31 0.61 5.64
CA TYR A 407 -0.25 -0.05 4.90
C TYR A 407 -0.87 -1.08 3.96
N THR A 408 -0.55 -0.97 2.67
CA THR A 408 -1.06 -1.89 1.63
C THR A 408 0.09 -2.45 0.83
N THR A 409 -0.12 -3.62 0.23
CA THR A 409 0.75 -4.14 -0.84
C THR A 409 -0.12 -4.88 -1.84
N ALA A 410 0.20 -4.72 -3.12
CA ALA A 410 -0.48 -5.42 -4.20
C ALA A 410 0.12 -6.82 -4.41
N TYR A 411 -0.62 -7.70 -5.08
CA TYR A 411 -0.16 -9.07 -5.30
C TYR A 411 1.10 -9.17 -6.17
N ASP A 412 1.30 -8.18 -7.04
CA ASP A 412 2.44 -8.04 -7.95
C ASP A 412 3.49 -7.02 -7.46
N ASP A 413 3.32 -6.48 -6.25
CA ASP A 413 4.26 -5.58 -5.59
C ASP A 413 5.22 -6.36 -4.69
N TYR A 414 6.25 -6.94 -5.30
CA TYR A 414 7.24 -7.77 -4.61
C TYR A 414 8.21 -6.90 -3.80
N ASN A 415 7.97 -6.80 -2.49
CA ASN A 415 8.75 -5.96 -1.58
C ASN A 415 9.01 -6.68 -0.25
N ILE A 416 10.24 -6.56 0.26
CA ILE A 416 10.60 -6.88 1.65
C ILE A 416 10.80 -5.55 2.38
N GLN A 417 9.90 -5.23 3.32
CA GLN A 417 9.88 -3.95 4.03
C GLN A 417 9.74 -4.14 5.53
N THR A 418 10.42 -3.29 6.30
CA THR A 418 10.22 -3.13 7.73
C THR A 418 9.34 -1.91 7.96
N ILE A 419 8.16 -2.10 8.56
CA ILE A 419 7.27 -1.01 8.91
C ILE A 419 7.71 -0.40 10.24
N TRP A 420 7.99 0.90 10.24
CA TRP A 420 8.14 1.71 11.45
C TRP A 420 6.97 2.69 11.55
N ASP A 421 6.28 2.69 12.69
CA ASP A 421 5.14 3.55 13.00
C ASP A 421 5.24 3.95 14.48
N ALA A 422 5.15 5.25 14.78
CA ALA A 422 5.33 5.76 16.14
C ALA A 422 4.04 5.79 16.96
N GLY A 423 2.90 5.52 16.35
CA GLY A 423 1.61 5.33 17.00
C GLY A 423 0.44 5.78 16.15
N GLY A 424 -0.76 5.39 16.57
CA GLY A 424 -1.95 5.53 15.74
C GLY A 424 -2.82 4.31 15.96
N LYS A 425 -3.93 4.23 15.24
CA LYS A 425 -4.64 2.97 15.02
C LYS A 425 -4.41 2.51 13.59
N ASP A 426 -3.35 1.75 13.40
CA ASP A 426 -2.85 1.42 12.07
C ASP A 426 -3.48 0.14 11.51
N THR A 427 -3.49 0.03 10.19
CA THR A 427 -4.10 -1.09 9.48
C THR A 427 -3.17 -1.61 8.40
N ILE A 428 -2.87 -2.91 8.42
CA ILE A 428 -2.31 -3.61 7.25
C ILE A 428 -3.49 -4.12 6.42
N ASP A 429 -3.79 -3.44 5.31
CA ASP A 429 -4.90 -3.78 4.40
C ASP A 429 -4.39 -4.54 3.17
N LEU A 430 -4.71 -5.83 3.15
CA LEU A 430 -4.36 -6.78 2.08
C LEU A 430 -5.61 -7.26 1.33
N SER A 431 -6.71 -6.52 1.40
CA SER A 431 -8.01 -6.90 0.81
C SER A 431 -7.98 -7.01 -0.72
N SER A 432 -7.04 -6.33 -1.39
CA SER A 432 -6.83 -6.39 -2.84
C SER A 432 -5.97 -7.58 -3.29
N ASN A 433 -5.33 -8.31 -2.37
CA ASN A 433 -4.47 -9.44 -2.72
C ASN A 433 -5.27 -10.64 -3.25
N GLN A 434 -4.75 -11.27 -4.30
CA GLN A 434 -5.37 -12.42 -4.96
C GLN A 434 -4.82 -13.78 -4.46
N GLY A 435 -3.76 -13.73 -3.64
CA GLY A 435 -3.08 -14.91 -3.07
C GLY A 435 -3.52 -15.26 -1.65
N SER A 436 -2.98 -16.38 -1.14
CA SER A 436 -3.07 -16.67 0.30
C SER A 436 -2.16 -15.71 1.05
N THR A 437 -2.66 -15.14 2.14
CA THR A 437 -1.97 -14.13 2.94
C THR A 437 -1.93 -14.59 4.40
N THR A 438 -0.74 -14.51 5.00
CA THR A 438 -0.52 -14.68 6.44
C THR A 438 -0.15 -13.32 7.01
N ILE A 439 -0.80 -12.91 8.10
CA ILE A 439 -0.53 -11.65 8.79
C ILE A 439 -0.24 -11.98 10.25
N ASP A 440 0.90 -11.49 10.74
CA ASP A 440 1.20 -11.40 12.17
C ASP A 440 1.35 -9.91 12.53
N LEU A 441 0.65 -9.47 13.58
CA LEU A 441 0.66 -8.08 14.04
C LEU A 441 1.44 -7.92 15.35
N HIS A 442 2.12 -8.96 15.83
CA HIS A 442 3.10 -8.80 16.89
C HIS A 442 4.28 -7.97 16.36
N GLY A 443 4.71 -6.98 17.16
CA GLY A 443 5.90 -6.22 16.85
C GLY A 443 7.15 -7.10 16.96
N GLY A 444 8.11 -6.91 16.06
CA GLY A 444 9.42 -7.54 16.17
C GLY A 444 9.50 -9.02 15.81
N THR A 445 8.54 -9.53 15.02
CA THR A 445 8.56 -10.90 14.49
C THR A 445 8.52 -10.88 12.97
N LEU A 446 9.36 -11.71 12.33
CA LEU A 446 9.33 -12.04 10.90
C LEU A 446 8.55 -13.35 10.66
#